data_AF-A0A140FWN8-F1
#
_entry.id   AF-A0A140FWN8-F1
#
_cell.length_a   1.000
_cell.length_b   1.000
_cell.length_c   1.000
_cell.angle_alpha   90.00
_cell.angle_beta   90.00
_cell.angle_gamma   90.00
#
_symmetry.space_group_name_H-M   'P 1'
#
loop_
_entity.id
_entity.type
_entity.pdbx_description
1 polymer ?
#
loop_
_entity_poly.entity_id
_entity_poly.type
_entity_poly.pdbx_seq_one_letter_code
_entity_poly.pdbx_strand_id
1 'polypeptide(L)'
;MRAFNDISESDFCNRLDGKGIAEKRLRLLYKIVRFQVSCEIYKRIDYLRFALSLLDRDNVGAYMCGEHDCSVGDFYEYDPVKNGANIIKHGLSFNEVVSYSEKFGTLSVVCPHPRDGRRTVMFSDLDAGENGKNLSFPVKKVSGVIYTMSIGTMVSGRFRFISARRLSRKNYRKDMKQAFKGILDDNPSEKDKFVGDCEAIIKEHLFVR
;
A
#
# COMPACT_ATOMS: atom_id res chain seq x y z
N MET A 1 -21.53 -1.47 -14.96
CA MET A 1 -20.09 -1.43 -15.33
C MET A 1 -19.92 -1.26 -16.84
N ARG A 2 -20.29 -0.10 -17.42
CA ARG A 2 -20.02 0.17 -18.85
C ARG A 2 -18.55 0.51 -19.12
N ALA A 3 -17.85 1.09 -18.13
CA ALA A 3 -16.45 1.51 -18.24
C ALA A 3 -15.44 0.37 -18.50
N PHE A 4 -15.82 -0.89 -18.23
CA PHE A 4 -14.99 -2.08 -18.49
C PHE A 4 -15.47 -2.91 -19.69
N ASN A 5 -16.62 -2.56 -20.26
CA ASN A 5 -17.13 -3.23 -21.45
C ASN A 5 -16.30 -2.74 -22.65
N ASP A 6 -15.93 -3.69 -23.50
CA ASP A 6 -15.29 -3.44 -24.80
C ASP A 6 -13.94 -2.69 -24.80
N ILE A 7 -13.30 -2.54 -23.64
CA ILE A 7 -11.93 -2.02 -23.56
C ILE A 7 -10.91 -3.14 -23.79
N SER A 8 -10.05 -2.98 -24.80
CA SER A 8 -8.93 -3.90 -25.05
C SER A 8 -7.81 -3.73 -24.01
N GLU A 9 -6.91 -4.71 -23.88
CA GLU A 9 -5.74 -4.59 -22.97
C GLU A 9 -4.85 -3.40 -23.37
N SER A 10 -4.67 -3.19 -24.67
CA SER A 10 -3.90 -2.06 -25.21
C SER A 10 -4.56 -0.73 -24.87
N ASP A 11 -5.87 -0.58 -25.08
CA ASP A 11 -6.57 0.66 -24.76
C ASP A 11 -6.57 0.94 -23.26
N PHE A 12 -6.74 -0.11 -22.44
CA PHE A 12 -6.65 -0.02 -20.99
C PHE A 12 -5.27 0.48 -20.56
N CYS A 13 -4.18 -0.11 -21.08
CA CYS A 13 -2.83 0.31 -20.75
C CYS A 13 -2.53 1.73 -21.24
N ASN A 14 -2.96 2.08 -22.46
CA ASN A 14 -2.74 3.40 -23.04
C ASN A 14 -3.46 4.51 -22.25
N ARG A 15 -4.71 4.28 -21.83
CA ARG A 15 -5.47 5.24 -21.00
C ARG A 15 -4.85 5.46 -19.62
N LEU A 16 -4.14 4.45 -19.11
CA LEU A 16 -3.51 4.47 -17.79
C LEU A 16 -2.01 4.73 -17.84
N ASP A 17 -1.48 5.08 -19.00
CA ASP A 17 -0.08 5.46 -19.13
C ASP A 17 0.23 6.74 -18.33
N GLY A 18 1.45 6.85 -17.84
CA GLY A 18 1.89 7.98 -17.02
C GLY A 18 1.30 8.04 -15.59
N LYS A 19 0.46 7.07 -15.17
CA LYS A 19 -0.09 7.04 -13.78
C LYS A 19 0.89 6.52 -12.72
N GLY A 20 2.16 6.32 -13.09
CA GLY A 20 3.21 5.81 -12.20
C GLY A 20 2.98 4.36 -11.76
N ILE A 21 2.33 3.56 -12.60
CA ILE A 21 2.11 2.12 -12.40
C ILE A 21 2.95 1.38 -13.44
N ALA A 22 3.76 0.43 -13.02
CA ALA A 22 4.57 -0.36 -13.93
C ALA A 22 3.66 -1.14 -14.91
N GLU A 23 4.04 -1.22 -16.19
CA GLU A 23 3.24 -1.86 -17.25
C GLU A 23 2.77 -3.27 -16.86
N LYS A 24 3.66 -4.10 -16.29
CA LYS A 24 3.31 -5.45 -15.81
C LYS A 24 2.19 -5.45 -14.76
N ARG A 25 2.10 -4.40 -13.95
CA ARG A 25 1.03 -4.22 -12.94
C ARG A 25 -0.25 -3.66 -13.55
N LEU A 26 -0.17 -2.84 -14.61
CA LEU A 26 -1.34 -2.46 -15.41
C LEU A 26 -1.98 -3.68 -16.09
N ARG A 27 -1.15 -4.55 -16.68
CA ARG A 27 -1.61 -5.82 -17.26
C ARG A 27 -2.26 -6.73 -16.22
N LEU A 28 -1.70 -6.80 -15.00
CA LEU A 28 -2.34 -7.51 -13.89
C LEU A 28 -3.71 -6.91 -13.54
N LEU A 29 -3.79 -5.58 -13.40
CA LEU A 29 -5.05 -4.89 -13.09
C LEU A 29 -6.10 -5.16 -14.18
N TYR A 30 -5.71 -5.13 -15.46
CA TYR A 30 -6.58 -5.51 -16.57
C TYR A 30 -7.10 -6.94 -16.41
N LYS A 31 -6.23 -7.92 -16.13
CA LYS A 31 -6.65 -9.31 -15.89
C LYS A 31 -7.61 -9.45 -14.71
N ILE A 32 -7.42 -8.70 -13.63
CA ILE A 32 -8.34 -8.66 -12.48
C ILE A 32 -9.71 -8.14 -12.92
N VAL A 33 -9.74 -6.99 -13.60
CA VAL A 33 -10.96 -6.34 -14.11
C VAL A 33 -11.72 -7.25 -15.07
N ARG A 34 -11.01 -8.05 -15.87
CA ARG A 34 -11.57 -9.04 -16.80
C ARG A 34 -11.89 -10.39 -16.15
N PHE A 35 -11.78 -10.50 -14.82
CA PHE A 35 -12.03 -11.74 -14.06
C PHE A 35 -11.14 -12.93 -14.49
N GLN A 36 -9.98 -12.65 -15.08
CA GLN A 36 -9.03 -13.65 -15.57
C GLN A 36 -8.05 -14.14 -14.48
N VAL A 37 -8.13 -13.57 -13.28
CA VAL A 37 -7.39 -14.03 -12.10
C VAL A 37 -8.32 -14.20 -10.90
N SER A 38 -8.02 -15.21 -10.10
CA SER A 38 -8.71 -15.43 -8.83
C SER A 38 -8.19 -14.46 -7.77
N CYS A 39 -9.10 -13.96 -6.95
CA CYS A 39 -8.82 -13.16 -5.76
C CYS A 39 -10.07 -13.13 -4.88
N GLU A 40 -9.87 -12.93 -3.58
CA GLU A 40 -10.94 -12.73 -2.60
C GLU A 40 -11.87 -11.59 -2.99
N ILE A 41 -13.15 -11.71 -2.61
CA ILE A 41 -14.21 -10.80 -3.04
C ILE A 41 -13.95 -9.34 -2.65
N TYR A 42 -13.56 -9.07 -1.40
CA TYR A 42 -13.32 -7.70 -0.94
C TYR A 42 -12.11 -7.07 -1.61
N LYS A 43 -11.02 -7.83 -1.76
CA LYS A 43 -9.85 -7.38 -2.53
C LYS A 43 -10.25 -7.10 -3.99
N ARG A 44 -11.10 -7.94 -4.60
CA ARG A 44 -11.65 -7.69 -5.95
C ARG A 44 -12.37 -6.36 -6.05
N ILE A 45 -13.22 -6.05 -5.06
CA ILE A 45 -13.93 -4.77 -4.99
C ILE A 45 -12.91 -3.62 -4.95
N ASP A 46 -11.86 -3.72 -4.13
CA ASP A 46 -10.80 -2.71 -4.04
C ASP A 46 -10.11 -2.44 -5.40
N TYR A 47 -9.74 -3.49 -6.12
CA TYR A 47 -9.10 -3.36 -7.45
C TYR A 47 -10.03 -2.75 -8.48
N LEU A 48 -11.30 -3.15 -8.48
CA LEU A 48 -12.30 -2.63 -9.42
C LEU A 48 -12.55 -1.15 -9.17
N ARG A 49 -12.74 -0.75 -7.90
CA ARG A 49 -12.90 0.66 -7.53
C ARG A 49 -11.65 1.46 -7.88
N PHE A 50 -10.46 0.92 -7.63
CA PHE A 50 -9.22 1.55 -8.05
C PHE A 50 -9.14 1.74 -9.57
N ALA A 51 -9.44 0.70 -10.36
CA ALA A 51 -9.44 0.81 -11.83
C ALA A 51 -10.48 1.83 -12.34
N LEU A 52 -11.70 1.83 -11.79
CA LEU A 52 -12.72 2.82 -12.11
C LEU A 52 -12.28 4.24 -11.76
N SER A 53 -11.62 4.43 -10.60
CA SER A 53 -11.11 5.74 -10.20
C SER A 53 -10.06 6.31 -11.17
N LEU A 54 -9.43 5.46 -11.97
CA LEU A 54 -8.47 5.86 -12.98
C LEU A 54 -9.12 6.09 -14.36
N LEU A 55 -10.07 5.24 -14.74
CA LEU A 55 -10.69 5.22 -16.07
C LEU A 55 -11.89 6.16 -16.23
N ASP A 56 -12.62 6.42 -15.14
CA ASP A 56 -13.86 7.19 -15.14
C ASP A 56 -13.85 8.20 -13.99
N ARG A 57 -12.92 9.15 -14.09
CA ARG A 57 -12.61 10.14 -13.04
C ARG A 57 -13.80 11.02 -12.69
N ASP A 58 -14.62 11.33 -13.68
CA ASP A 58 -15.76 12.22 -13.52
C ASP A 58 -16.89 11.58 -12.68
N ASN A 59 -16.90 10.25 -12.59
CA ASN A 59 -17.90 9.48 -11.85
C ASN A 59 -17.34 8.76 -10.61
N VAL A 60 -16.14 9.11 -10.13
CA VAL A 60 -15.49 8.46 -8.98
C VAL A 60 -16.43 8.34 -7.78
N GLY A 61 -17.19 9.39 -7.47
CA GLY A 61 -18.14 9.40 -6.35
C GLY A 61 -19.20 8.29 -6.42
N ALA A 62 -19.65 7.92 -7.62
CA ALA A 62 -20.61 6.85 -7.82
C ALA A 62 -20.04 5.44 -7.57
N TYR A 63 -18.71 5.30 -7.57
CA TYR A 63 -18.01 4.03 -7.36
C TYR A 63 -17.42 3.88 -5.95
N MET A 64 -17.40 4.96 -5.19
CA MET A 64 -16.97 4.98 -3.80
C MET A 64 -18.13 4.52 -2.89
N CYS A 65 -18.44 3.22 -2.90
CA CYS A 65 -19.51 2.67 -2.05
C CYS A 65 -19.06 2.44 -0.60
N GLY A 66 -18.37 3.42 -0.01
CA GLY A 66 -17.94 3.41 1.39
C GLY A 66 -17.00 2.27 1.78
N GLU A 67 -16.93 2.00 3.07
CA GLU A 67 -16.16 0.91 3.68
C GLU A 67 -16.83 -0.45 3.46
N HIS A 68 -16.07 -1.54 3.63
CA HIS A 68 -16.55 -2.91 3.75
C HIS A 68 -15.91 -3.60 4.97
N ASP A 69 -16.37 -4.79 5.35
CA ASP A 69 -15.98 -5.47 6.60
C ASP A 69 -14.46 -5.62 6.78
N CYS A 70 -13.71 -5.90 5.70
CA CYS A 70 -12.25 -6.00 5.79
C CYS A 70 -11.49 -4.66 5.80
N SER A 71 -12.16 -3.53 5.57
CA SER A 71 -11.56 -2.19 5.49
C SER A 71 -11.53 -1.43 6.80
N VAL A 72 -12.20 -1.95 7.83
CA VAL A 72 -12.21 -1.41 9.19
C VAL A 72 -12.00 -2.57 10.17
N GLY A 73 -11.06 -2.39 11.08
CA GLY A 73 -10.85 -3.27 12.23
C GLY A 73 -10.69 -2.45 13.51
N ASP A 74 -10.41 -3.14 14.61
CA ASP A 74 -10.29 -2.49 15.92
C ASP A 74 -9.15 -1.45 15.96
N PHE A 75 -8.03 -1.76 15.30
CA PHE A 75 -6.80 -0.96 15.36
C PHE A 75 -6.45 -0.28 14.04
N TYR A 76 -7.17 -0.57 12.97
CA TYR A 76 -6.84 -0.06 11.64
C TYR A 76 -8.08 0.25 10.82
N GLU A 77 -7.90 1.11 9.83
CA GLU A 77 -8.90 1.35 8.80
C GLU A 77 -8.19 1.75 7.49
N TYR A 78 -8.87 1.59 6.37
CA TYR A 78 -8.37 2.04 5.08
C TYR A 78 -9.48 2.35 4.09
N ASP A 79 -9.16 3.23 3.15
CA ASP A 79 -9.98 3.44 1.96
C ASP A 79 -9.77 2.28 0.97
N PRO A 80 -10.84 1.57 0.54
CA PRO A 80 -10.80 0.50 -0.45
C PRO A 80 -10.04 0.81 -1.75
N VAL A 81 -10.22 2.03 -2.30
CA VAL A 81 -9.51 2.48 -3.51
C VAL A 81 -8.02 2.66 -3.22
N LYS A 82 -7.65 3.17 -2.05
CA LYS A 82 -6.25 3.25 -1.62
C LYS A 82 -5.64 1.85 -1.47
N ASN A 83 -6.38 0.90 -0.93
CA ASN A 83 -5.89 -0.48 -0.80
C ASN A 83 -5.66 -1.12 -2.19
N GLY A 84 -6.63 -0.98 -3.11
CA GLY A 84 -6.48 -1.43 -4.50
C GLY A 84 -5.26 -0.80 -5.18
N ALA A 85 -5.05 0.52 -4.99
CA ALA A 85 -3.86 1.22 -5.48
C ALA A 85 -2.56 0.66 -4.87
N ASN A 86 -2.56 0.42 -3.56
CA ASN A 86 -1.39 -0.06 -2.83
C ASN A 86 -0.99 -1.46 -3.28
N ILE A 87 -1.95 -2.37 -3.42
CA ILE A 87 -1.70 -3.71 -3.91
C ILE A 87 -1.16 -3.65 -5.34
N ILE A 88 -1.80 -2.92 -6.24
CA ILE A 88 -1.32 -2.83 -7.63
C ILE A 88 0.08 -2.23 -7.73
N LYS A 89 0.40 -1.21 -6.92
CA LYS A 89 1.72 -0.55 -6.98
C LYS A 89 2.82 -1.29 -6.22
N HIS A 90 2.50 -1.92 -5.10
CA HIS A 90 3.48 -2.39 -4.12
C HIS A 90 3.36 -3.89 -3.80
N GLY A 91 2.29 -4.54 -4.26
CA GLY A 91 2.07 -5.98 -4.08
C GLY A 91 1.69 -6.38 -2.66
N LEU A 92 1.20 -5.43 -1.86
CA LEU A 92 0.80 -5.64 -0.47
C LEU A 92 -0.59 -5.02 -0.24
N SER A 93 -1.51 -5.78 0.32
CA SER A 93 -2.77 -5.28 0.88
C SER A 93 -2.53 -4.75 2.29
N PHE A 94 -3.27 -3.71 2.68
CA PHE A 94 -3.25 -3.21 4.06
C PHE A 94 -3.71 -4.27 5.04
N ASN A 95 -4.75 -5.05 4.70
CA ASN A 95 -5.18 -6.16 5.54
C ASN A 95 -4.09 -7.24 5.67
N GLU A 96 -3.34 -7.55 4.60
CA GLU A 96 -2.23 -8.53 4.66
C GLU A 96 -1.11 -8.04 5.60
N VAL A 97 -0.85 -6.73 5.63
CA VAL A 97 0.14 -6.11 6.53
C VAL A 97 -0.25 -6.26 7.99
N VAL A 98 -1.54 -6.18 8.30
CA VAL A 98 -2.02 -6.39 9.67
C VAL A 98 -2.08 -7.88 10.01
N SER A 99 -2.73 -8.67 9.16
CA SER A 99 -3.10 -10.06 9.44
C SER A 99 -1.91 -11.02 9.52
N TYR A 100 -0.79 -10.71 8.85
CA TYR A 100 0.39 -11.57 8.79
C TYR A 100 1.61 -11.00 9.51
N SER A 101 1.40 -10.02 10.39
CA SER A 101 2.46 -9.42 11.20
C SER A 101 2.25 -9.72 12.68
N GLU A 102 3.32 -10.11 13.37
CA GLU A 102 3.32 -10.20 14.83
C GLU A 102 3.65 -8.85 15.49
N LYS A 103 4.30 -7.95 14.74
CA LYS A 103 4.81 -6.67 15.24
C LYS A 103 4.01 -5.46 14.77
N PHE A 104 2.85 -5.65 14.15
CA PHE A 104 2.04 -4.54 13.66
C PHE A 104 1.68 -3.59 14.81
N GLY A 105 1.85 -2.27 14.58
CA GLY A 105 1.59 -1.24 15.58
C GLY A 105 2.66 -1.08 16.68
N THR A 106 3.61 -2.00 16.83
CA THR A 106 4.60 -1.95 17.94
C THR A 106 5.73 -0.95 17.70
N LEU A 107 6.14 -0.77 16.44
CA LEU A 107 7.25 0.11 16.06
C LEU A 107 6.71 1.27 15.24
N SER A 108 6.42 2.40 15.90
CA SER A 108 5.88 3.58 15.26
C SER A 108 6.74 4.82 15.46
N VAL A 109 6.85 5.64 14.42
CA VAL A 109 7.55 6.93 14.45
C VAL A 109 6.60 8.00 13.95
N VAL A 110 6.40 9.03 14.78
CA VAL A 110 5.57 10.16 14.41
C VAL A 110 6.35 11.07 13.47
N CYS A 111 5.76 11.34 12.32
CA CYS A 111 6.28 12.20 11.29
C CYS A 111 5.49 13.52 11.26
N PRO A 112 6.14 14.68 11.44
CA PRO A 112 5.50 15.96 11.21
C PRO A 112 5.18 16.13 9.71
N HIS A 113 3.91 16.36 9.37
CA HIS A 113 3.49 16.69 8.00
C HIS A 113 2.81 18.06 7.96
N PRO A 114 3.28 19.00 7.11
CA PRO A 114 2.79 20.38 7.12
C PRO A 114 1.35 20.56 6.64
N ARG A 115 0.74 19.57 5.96
CA ARG A 115 -0.61 19.70 5.36
C ARG A 115 -1.71 18.82 5.97
N ASP A 116 -1.36 17.70 6.61
CA ASP A 116 -2.33 16.63 6.97
C ASP A 116 -2.26 16.24 8.46
N GLY A 117 -1.64 17.08 9.31
CA GLY A 117 -1.37 16.74 10.71
C GLY A 117 -0.16 15.81 10.90
N ARG A 118 -0.14 15.08 12.02
CA ARG A 118 0.95 14.13 12.33
C ARG A 118 0.69 12.81 11.60
N ARG A 119 1.52 12.50 10.59
CA ARG A 119 1.55 11.17 9.99
C ARG A 119 2.30 10.23 10.92
N THR A 120 1.97 8.95 10.87
CA THR A 120 2.69 7.91 11.61
C THR A 120 3.26 6.92 10.61
N VAL A 121 4.54 6.61 10.78
CA VAL A 121 5.21 5.51 10.07
C VAL A 121 5.23 4.31 11.00
N MET A 122 4.71 3.18 10.54
CA MET A 122 4.76 1.91 11.25
C MET A 122 5.69 0.94 10.53
N PHE A 123 6.56 0.30 11.29
CA PHE A 123 7.45 -0.75 10.81
C PHE A 123 6.97 -2.10 11.33
N SER A 124 6.90 -3.10 10.47
CA SER A 124 6.32 -4.38 10.82
C SER A 124 7.01 -5.50 10.07
N ASP A 125 7.06 -6.68 10.69
CA ASP A 125 7.33 -7.92 9.96
C ASP A 125 6.08 -8.34 9.19
N LEU A 126 6.24 -9.24 8.23
CA LEU A 126 5.12 -9.88 7.53
C LEU A 126 5.56 -11.27 7.09
N ASP A 127 4.83 -12.31 7.46
CA ASP A 127 5.04 -13.64 6.89
C ASP A 127 4.35 -13.75 5.53
N ALA A 128 5.15 -13.67 4.47
CA ALA A 128 4.65 -13.83 3.11
C ALA A 128 4.40 -15.30 2.73
N GLY A 129 4.83 -16.25 3.57
CA GLY A 129 4.82 -17.67 3.26
C GLY A 129 5.80 -18.05 2.15
N GLU A 130 5.84 -19.34 1.81
CA GLU A 130 6.66 -19.83 0.72
C GLU A 130 6.21 -19.25 -0.63
N ASN A 131 7.16 -18.69 -1.40
CA ASN A 131 6.91 -18.06 -2.69
C ASN A 131 5.82 -16.96 -2.67
N GLY A 132 5.56 -16.35 -1.50
CA GLY A 132 4.60 -15.29 -1.36
C GLY A 132 3.15 -15.77 -1.30
N LYS A 133 2.90 -17.05 -0.97
CA LYS A 133 1.56 -17.67 -0.96
C LYS A 133 0.53 -16.97 -0.06
N ASN A 134 0.97 -16.24 0.97
CA ASN A 134 0.06 -15.49 1.85
C ASN A 134 -0.34 -14.14 1.25
N LEU A 135 0.32 -13.71 0.17
CA LEU A 135 0.06 -12.44 -0.49
C LEU A 135 -0.77 -12.66 -1.75
N SER A 136 -1.73 -11.78 -2.00
CA SER A 136 -2.64 -11.92 -3.14
C SER A 136 -1.93 -11.72 -4.47
N PHE A 137 -1.09 -10.69 -4.56
CA PHE A 137 -0.38 -10.31 -5.78
C PHE A 137 1.04 -9.82 -5.51
N PRO A 138 1.90 -10.68 -4.91
CA PRO A 138 3.23 -10.29 -4.48
C PRO A 138 4.09 -9.76 -5.64
N VAL A 139 5.01 -8.86 -5.31
CA VAL A 139 6.12 -8.55 -6.21
C VAL A 139 7.09 -9.74 -6.27
N LYS A 140 7.84 -9.90 -7.36
CA LYS A 140 8.73 -11.06 -7.57
C LYS A 140 9.71 -11.27 -6.39
N LYS A 141 10.01 -12.54 -6.09
CA LYS A 141 11.01 -12.98 -5.11
C LYS A 141 10.67 -12.55 -3.67
N VAL A 142 9.43 -12.78 -3.26
CA VAL A 142 8.99 -12.61 -1.88
C VAL A 142 8.74 -14.01 -1.31
N SER A 143 9.37 -14.33 -0.18
CA SER A 143 9.22 -15.61 0.52
C SER A 143 9.61 -15.44 1.99
N GLY A 144 8.94 -16.17 2.88
CA GLY A 144 9.17 -16.13 4.32
C GLY A 144 8.86 -14.76 4.94
N VAL A 145 9.53 -14.47 6.07
CA VAL A 145 9.36 -13.19 6.76
C VAL A 145 10.04 -12.06 5.99
N ILE A 146 9.24 -11.07 5.60
CA ILE A 146 9.70 -9.80 5.05
C ILE A 146 9.42 -8.66 6.02
N TYR A 147 9.96 -7.49 5.71
CA TYR A 147 9.73 -6.27 6.48
C TYR A 147 8.90 -5.30 5.67
N THR A 148 8.06 -4.55 6.35
CA THR A 148 7.18 -3.57 5.76
C THR A 148 7.31 -2.22 6.47
N MET A 149 7.00 -1.17 5.72
CA MET A 149 6.88 0.19 6.20
C MET A 149 5.53 0.71 5.72
N SER A 150 4.69 1.05 6.69
CA SER A 150 3.35 1.59 6.47
C SER A 150 3.33 3.05 6.89
N ILE A 151 2.66 3.88 6.10
CA ILE A 151 2.43 5.29 6.39
C ILE A 151 0.94 5.47 6.53
N GLY A 152 0.53 6.17 7.58
CA GLY A 152 -0.87 6.44 7.87
C GLY A 152 -1.05 7.65 8.79
N THR A 153 -2.26 7.81 9.28
CA THR A 153 -2.65 8.84 10.24
C THR A 153 -3.50 8.20 11.33
N MET A 154 -3.40 8.69 12.56
CA MET A 154 -4.29 8.23 13.64
C MET A 154 -5.64 8.94 13.54
N VAL A 155 -6.73 8.19 13.39
CA VAL A 155 -8.10 8.70 13.30
C VAL A 155 -8.97 7.89 14.25
N SER A 156 -9.59 8.55 15.22
CA SER A 156 -10.51 7.91 16.18
C SER A 156 -9.92 6.66 16.86
N GLY A 157 -8.63 6.69 17.21
CA GLY A 157 -7.92 5.57 17.84
C GLY A 157 -7.42 4.48 16.88
N ARG A 158 -7.74 4.57 15.58
CA ARG A 158 -7.29 3.62 14.55
C ARG A 158 -6.16 4.17 13.71
N PHE A 159 -5.31 3.29 13.20
CA PHE A 159 -4.34 3.62 12.18
C PHE A 159 -5.01 3.59 10.79
N ARG A 160 -5.25 4.76 10.22
CA ARG A 160 -5.75 4.91 8.86
C ARG A 160 -4.61 4.79 7.85
N PHE A 161 -4.58 3.71 7.08
CA PHE A 161 -3.53 3.47 6.10
C PHE A 161 -3.57 4.50 4.95
N ILE A 162 -2.40 5.01 4.57
CA ILE A 162 -2.17 5.80 3.35
C ILE A 162 -1.36 4.98 2.34
N SER A 163 -0.34 4.26 2.80
CA SER A 163 0.47 3.37 1.97
C SER A 163 1.17 2.30 2.81
N ALA A 164 1.53 1.19 2.17
CA ALA A 164 2.34 0.13 2.76
C ALA A 164 3.28 -0.45 1.71
N ARG A 165 4.56 -0.59 2.04
CA ARG A 165 5.61 -1.02 1.11
C ARG A 165 6.54 -2.00 1.79
N ARG A 166 7.16 -2.88 0.99
CA ARG A 166 8.27 -3.70 1.45
C ARG A 166 9.46 -2.82 1.81
N LEU A 167 10.09 -3.12 2.94
CA LEU A 167 11.32 -2.52 3.43
C LEU A 167 12.48 -3.53 3.27
N SER A 168 13.51 -3.18 2.51
CA SER A 168 14.67 -4.04 2.31
C SER A 168 15.66 -3.94 3.47
N ARG A 169 16.09 -5.07 4.05
CA ARG A 169 17.20 -5.11 5.01
C ARG A 169 18.50 -4.49 4.48
N LYS A 170 18.73 -4.55 3.16
CA LYS A 170 19.96 -4.03 2.53
C LYS A 170 19.84 -2.56 2.12
N ASN A 171 18.62 -2.09 1.82
CA ASN A 171 18.37 -0.79 1.18
C ASN A 171 17.35 0.08 1.94
N TYR A 172 17.04 -0.22 3.21
CA TYR A 172 15.96 0.42 3.97
C TYR A 172 16.05 1.95 3.96
N ARG A 173 17.26 2.53 4.04
CA ARG A 173 17.43 4.00 4.01
C ARG A 173 16.99 4.60 2.67
N LYS A 174 17.27 3.91 1.56
CA LYS A 174 16.81 4.29 0.23
C LYS A 174 15.29 4.13 0.12
N ASP A 175 14.76 3.03 0.63
CA ASP A 175 13.32 2.75 0.63
C ASP A 175 12.54 3.81 1.43
N MET A 176 13.05 4.20 2.61
CA MET A 176 12.55 5.31 3.44
C MET A 176 12.55 6.63 2.68
N LYS A 177 13.69 7.02 2.08
CA LYS A 177 13.78 8.27 1.30
C LYS A 177 12.77 8.32 0.14
N GLN A 178 12.52 7.19 -0.52
CA GLN A 178 11.52 7.08 -1.59
C GLN A 178 10.08 7.11 -1.07
N ALA A 179 9.81 6.53 0.09
CA ALA A 179 8.49 6.56 0.71
C ALA A 179 8.15 7.94 1.28
N PHE A 180 9.15 8.65 1.81
CA PHE A 180 9.01 9.97 2.40
C PHE A 180 9.16 11.12 1.37
N LYS A 181 8.94 10.86 0.08
CA LYS A 181 8.88 11.93 -0.92
C LYS A 181 7.71 12.85 -0.61
N GLY A 182 7.93 14.17 -0.58
CA GLY A 182 6.95 15.18 -0.17
C GLY A 182 6.84 15.36 1.35
N ILE A 183 7.66 14.67 2.14
CA ILE A 183 7.71 14.80 3.60
C ILE A 183 9.02 15.49 3.97
N LEU A 184 8.91 16.66 4.62
CA LEU A 184 10.07 17.48 5.03
C LEU A 184 11.02 17.78 3.85
N ASP A 185 10.51 17.86 2.62
CA ASP A 185 11.34 18.15 1.44
C ASP A 185 11.94 19.56 1.51
N ASP A 186 11.25 20.50 2.17
CA ASP A 186 11.73 21.86 2.40
C ASP A 186 12.78 21.94 3.53
N ASN A 187 12.89 20.90 4.38
CA ASN A 187 13.83 20.81 5.51
C ASN A 187 14.68 19.53 5.43
N PRO A 188 15.71 19.47 4.55
CA PRO A 188 16.50 18.25 4.34
C PRO A 188 17.21 17.71 5.60
N SER A 189 17.63 18.59 6.52
CA SER A 189 18.27 18.20 7.79
C SER A 189 17.30 17.49 8.73
N GLU A 190 16.08 18.03 8.90
CA GLU A 190 15.02 17.40 9.68
C GLU A 190 14.59 16.08 9.07
N LYS A 191 14.54 16.01 7.72
CA LYS A 191 14.25 14.78 7.00
C LYS A 191 15.31 13.70 7.26
N ASP A 192 16.59 14.05 7.21
CA ASP A 192 17.66 13.08 7.46
C ASP A 192 17.68 12.64 8.92
N LYS A 193 17.40 13.54 9.87
CA LYS A 193 17.21 13.19 11.29
C LYS A 193 16.05 12.19 11.47
N PHE A 194 14.87 12.49 10.90
CA PHE A 194 13.71 11.60 10.96
C PHE A 194 14.00 10.21 10.36
N VAL A 195 14.73 10.16 9.24
CA VAL A 195 15.21 8.90 8.65
C VAL A 195 16.18 8.19 9.59
N GLY A 196 17.06 8.92 10.27
CA GLY A 196 17.96 8.40 11.31
C GLY A 196 17.22 7.79 12.50
N ASP A 197 16.17 8.45 13.00
CA ASP A 197 15.34 7.94 14.09
C ASP A 197 14.61 6.64 13.67
N CYS A 198 14.07 6.61 12.45
CA CYS A 198 13.50 5.40 11.87
C CYS A 198 14.55 4.27 11.75
N GLU A 199 15.77 4.60 11.30
CA GLU A 199 16.88 3.67 11.14
C GLU A 199 17.30 3.02 12.47
N ALA A 200 17.34 3.80 13.56
CA ALA A 200 17.63 3.28 14.89
C ALA A 200 16.60 2.22 15.32
N ILE A 201 15.31 2.55 15.23
CA ILE A 201 14.21 1.66 15.64
C ILE A 201 14.21 0.34 14.84
N ILE A 202 14.40 0.39 13.52
CA ILE A 202 14.37 -0.85 12.74
C ILE A 202 15.59 -1.74 13.01
N LYS A 203 16.76 -1.16 13.27
CA LYS A 203 17.97 -1.91 13.58
C LYS A 203 17.85 -2.59 14.94
N GLU A 204 17.36 -1.85 15.92
CA GLU A 204 17.28 -2.30 17.31
C GLU A 204 16.11 -3.25 17.59
N HIS A 205 14.99 -3.12 16.87
CA HIS A 205 13.76 -3.85 17.24
C HIS A 205 13.15 -4.68 16.12
N LEU A 206 13.37 -4.31 14.85
CA LEU A 206 12.76 -5.03 13.72
C LEU A 206 13.67 -6.14 13.19
N PHE A 207 14.94 -5.84 12.94
CA PHE A 207 15.87 -6.75 12.26
C PHE A 207 16.60 -7.74 13.16
N VAL A 208 16.29 -7.81 14.45
CA VAL A 208 17.02 -8.64 15.45
C VAL A 208 16.73 -10.15 15.37
N ARG A 209 15.99 -10.61 14.35
CA ARG A 209 15.67 -12.03 14.12
C ARG A 209 16.53 -12.64 13.01
#